data_AF-A0A5K1F0Z2-F1
#
_entry.id   AF-A0A5K1F0Z2-F1
#
_cell.length_a   1.000
_cell.length_b   1.000
_cell.length_c   1.000
_cell.angle_alpha   90.00
_cell.angle_beta   90.00
_cell.angle_gamma   90.00
#
_symmetry.space_group_name_H-M   'P 1'
#
loop_
_entity.id
_entity.type
_entity.pdbx_description
1 polymer ?
#
loop_
_entity_poly.entity_id
_entity_poly.type
_entity_poly.pdbx_seq_one_letter_code
_entity_poly.pdbx_strand_id
1 'polypeptide(L)' 'LVAYTDADWGGDPNNRHSTTGFCVFLGDFLISWRCKKQNKVSLSSTEAGYRAMATTTMEIVWLK' A
#
# COMPACT_ATOMS: atom_id res chain seq x y z
N LEU A 1 -9.92 12.10 -7.38
CA LEU A 1 -8.78 11.18 -7.20
C LEU A 1 -9.32 9.76 -7.17
N VAL A 2 -8.72 8.86 -7.92
CA VAL A 2 -9.00 7.42 -7.87
C VAL A 2 -7.73 6.73 -7.42
N ALA A 3 -7.80 5.86 -6.42
CA ALA A 3 -6.63 5.17 -5.90
C ALA A 3 -6.87 3.66 -5.85
N TYR A 4 -5.84 2.91 -6.21
CA TYR A 4 -5.79 1.47 -6.06
C TYR A 4 -4.65 1.11 -5.12
N THR A 5 -4.86 0.09 -4.30
CA THR A 5 -3.90 -0.38 -3.33
C THR A 5 -3.88 -1.89 -3.30
N ASP A 6 -2.70 -2.43 -3.05
CA ASP A 6 -2.45 -3.85 -2.94
C ASP A 6 -1.40 -4.11 -1.85
N ALA A 7 -1.40 -5.33 -1.33
CA ALA A 7 -0.33 -5.79 -0.46
C ALA A 7 -0.02 -7.27 -0.72
N ASP A 8 1.27 -7.60 -0.80
CA ASP A 8 1.66 -8.99 -0.66
C ASP A 8 1.48 -9.46 0.80
N TRP A 9 1.58 -10.76 1.03
CA TRP A 9 1.64 -11.32 2.38
C TRP A 9 2.95 -12.04 2.65
N GLY A 10 3.80 -11.39 3.44
CA GLY A 10 5.10 -11.91 3.84
C GLY A 10 6.04 -12.18 2.68
N GLY A 11 5.99 -11.38 1.60
CA GLY A 11 6.79 -11.60 0.40
C GLY A 11 8.31 -11.56 0.64
N ASP A 12 8.78 -10.89 1.71
CA ASP A 12 10.21 -10.86 2.04
C ASP A 12 10.69 -12.20 2.64
N PRO A 13 11.67 -12.90 2.03
CA PRO A 13 12.15 -14.19 2.53
C PRO A 13 12.96 -14.10 3.82
N ASN A 14 13.57 -12.95 4.12
CA ASN A 14 14.44 -12.78 5.29
C ASN A 14 13.62 -12.53 6.56
N ASN A 15 12.61 -11.66 6.46
CA ASN A 15 11.86 -11.24 7.64
C ASN A 15 10.34 -11.37 7.53
N ARG A 16 9.82 -11.86 6.38
CA ARG A 16 8.38 -12.08 6.16
C ARG A 16 7.53 -10.82 6.32
N HIS A 17 8.11 -9.64 6.10
CA HIS A 17 7.33 -8.43 6.01
C HIS A 17 6.58 -8.37 4.69
N SER A 18 5.38 -7.82 4.74
CA SER A 18 4.60 -7.52 3.55
C SER A 18 5.11 -6.28 2.83
N THR A 19 4.76 -6.13 1.57
CA THR A 19 5.00 -4.95 0.74
C THR A 19 3.68 -4.27 0.42
N THR A 20 3.55 -2.99 0.75
CA THR A 20 2.42 -2.15 0.36
C THR A 20 2.67 -1.55 -1.02
N GLY A 21 1.74 -1.77 -1.94
CA GLY A 21 1.66 -1.10 -3.23
C GLY A 21 0.46 -0.16 -3.29
N PHE A 22 0.62 1.01 -3.92
CA PHE A 22 -0.52 1.82 -4.33
C PHE A 22 -0.21 2.70 -5.54
N CYS A 23 -1.28 3.14 -6.21
CA CYS A 23 -1.26 4.15 -7.25
C CYS A 23 -2.48 5.09 -7.10
N VAL A 24 -2.26 6.38 -7.31
CA VAL A 24 -3.28 7.44 -7.23
C VAL A 24 -3.32 8.20 -8.54
N PHE A 25 -4.53 8.31 -9.10
CA PHE A 25 -4.82 8.93 -10.37
C PHE A 25 -5.67 10.20 -10.21
N LEU A 26 -5.40 11.19 -11.05
CA LEU A 26 -6.25 12.35 -11.30
C LEU A 26 -6.75 12.29 -12.75
N GLY A 27 -8.00 11.86 -12.94
CA GLY A 27 -8.45 11.44 -14.28
C GLY A 27 -7.65 10.20 -14.71
N ASP A 28 -7.07 10.24 -15.90
CA ASP A 28 -6.24 9.16 -16.45
C ASP A 28 -4.76 9.29 -16.11
N PHE A 29 -4.35 10.37 -15.42
CA PHE A 29 -2.95 10.63 -15.11
C PHE A 29 -2.56 10.04 -13.75
N LEU A 30 -1.52 9.22 -13.73
CA LEU A 30 -0.89 8.74 -12.50
C LEU A 30 -0.10 9.89 -11.85
N ILE A 31 -0.51 10.32 -10.67
CA ILE A 31 0.10 11.46 -9.97
C ILE A 31 0.93 11.05 -8.73
N SER A 32 0.67 9.88 -8.16
CA SER A 32 1.43 9.35 -7.03
C SER A 32 1.38 7.83 -7.02
N TRP A 33 2.48 7.20 -6.65
CA TRP A 33 2.58 5.75 -6.49
C TRP A 33 3.63 5.41 -5.44
N ARG A 34 3.51 4.22 -4.85
CA ARG A 34 4.53 3.69 -3.95
C ARG A 34 4.51 2.17 -3.97
N CYS A 35 5.70 1.59 -3.84
CA CYS A 35 5.88 0.20 -3.47
C CYS A 35 6.88 0.18 -2.31
N LYS A 36 6.43 -0.17 -1.10
CA LYS A 36 7.25 -0.08 0.12
C LYS A 36 6.96 -1.21 1.08
N LYS A 37 8.03 -1.84 1.57
CA LYS A 37 7.99 -2.82 2.64
C LYS A 37 7.33 -2.25 3.90
N GLN A 38 6.34 -2.95 4.43
CA GLN A 38 5.66 -2.60 5.68
C GLN A 38 6.64 -2.68 6.85
N ASN A 39 6.50 -1.79 7.83
CA ASN A 39 7.43 -1.72 8.97
C ASN A 39 7.21 -2.85 9.99
N LYS A 40 6.06 -3.51 9.93
CA LYS A 40 5.67 -4.59 10.83
C LYS A 40 5.32 -5.82 9.98
N VAL A 41 5.60 -7.00 10.52
CA VAL A 41 5.09 -8.26 9.98
C VAL A 41 3.56 -8.25 10.10
N SER A 42 2.88 -8.77 9.10
CA SER A 42 1.43 -8.97 9.09
C SER A 42 1.13 -10.44 9.29
N LEU A 43 0.20 -10.75 10.19
CA LEU A 43 -0.15 -12.12 10.57
C LEU A 43 -1.18 -12.75 9.62
N SER A 44 -1.79 -11.95 8.77
CA SER A 44 -2.69 -12.40 7.69
C SER A 44 -2.56 -11.52 6.45
N SER A 45 -2.98 -12.03 5.29
CA SER A 45 -3.12 -11.23 4.07
C SER A 45 -4.12 -10.08 4.24
N THR A 46 -5.21 -10.32 4.97
CA THR A 46 -6.21 -9.30 5.31
C THR A 46 -5.57 -8.14 6.07
N GLU A 47 -4.77 -8.43 7.10
CA GLU A 47 -4.06 -7.39 7.86
C GLU A 47 -3.08 -6.62 6.98
N ALA A 48 -2.32 -7.31 6.11
CA ALA A 48 -1.42 -6.66 5.16
C ALA A 48 -2.16 -5.70 4.22
N GLY A 49 -3.33 -6.12 3.71
CA GLY A 49 -4.21 -5.30 2.88
C GLY A 49 -4.76 -4.08 3.63
N TYR A 50 -5.21 -4.24 4.88
CA TYR A 50 -5.67 -3.10 5.69
C TYR A 50 -4.56 -2.08 5.96
N ARG A 51 -3.34 -2.52 6.20
CA ARG A 51 -2.18 -1.61 6.37
C ARG A 51 -1.84 -0.88 5.07
N ALA A 52 -1.96 -1.54 3.92
CA ALA A 52 -1.79 -0.91 2.63
C ALA A 52 -2.89 0.13 2.34
N MET A 53 -4.16 -0.18 2.63
CA MET A 53 -5.27 0.76 2.56
C MET A 53 -5.04 1.97 3.47
N ALA A 54 -4.64 1.77 4.73
CA ALA A 54 -4.37 2.87 5.65
C ALA A 54 -3.26 3.80 5.13
N THR A 55 -2.18 3.24 4.59
CA THR A 55 -1.08 4.00 3.99
C THR A 55 -1.56 4.80 2.76
N THR A 56 -2.34 4.18 1.89
CA THR A 56 -2.87 4.80 0.68
C THR A 56 -3.84 5.94 1.03
N THR A 57 -4.70 5.75 2.02
CA THR A 57 -5.63 6.79 2.49
C THR A 57 -4.87 8.00 3.04
N MET A 58 -3.79 7.81 3.79
CA MET A 58 -2.95 8.92 4.27
C MET A 58 -2.40 9.75 3.10
N GLU A 59 -1.94 9.09 2.03
CA GLU A 59 -1.40 9.76 0.84
C GLU A 59 -2.50 10.50 0.06
N ILE A 60 -3.70 9.92 -0.06
CA ILE A 60 -4.85 10.60 -0.68
C ILE A 60 -5.24 11.85 0.12
N VAL A 61 -5.27 11.77 1.46
CA VAL A 61 -5.60 12.89 2.33
C VAL A 61 -4.54 13.99 2.22
N TRP A 62 -3.26 13.64 2.08
CA TRP A 62 -2.19 14.62 1.88
C TRP A 62 -2.22 15.29 0.50
N LEU A 63 -2.66 14.58 -0.54
CA LEU A 63 -2.80 15.11 -1.91
C LEU A 63 -4.05 15.99 -2.13
N LYS A 64 -4.96 16.02 -1.15
CA LYS A 64 -6.21 16.76 -1.21
C LYS A 64 -6.02 18.18 -0.70
#